data_AF-T5KCY7-F1
#
_entry.id   AF-T5KCY7-F1
#
_cell.length_a   1.000
_cell.length_b   1.000
_cell.length_c   1.000
_cell.angle_alpha   90.00
_cell.angle_beta   90.00
_cell.angle_gamma   90.00
#
_symmetry.space_group_name_H-M   'P 1'
#
loop_
_entity.id
_entity.type
_entity.pdbx_description
1 polymer ?
#
loop_
_entity_poly.entity_id
_entity_poly.type
_entity_poly.pdbx_seq_one_letter_code
_entity_poly.pdbx_strand_id
1 'polypeptide(L)'
;MSTAADDELRALRARAYGPTADIENDPAALHRLQQLEAMRQPKPAADDAVAAVPEVVRQPEPVLSVASGRGEARLGRGAPEARDDALDVFDGAATSNATGIGSGAEPPEQAAPKEEPAERLAAWFSVRTTRILWVVAIVAAAAVSAAITFALVKISPVATSSGAPQIATLESTSTLEIPAGWMGAGPSSAVFDFYGLALVESAGGYYNGSVGSNCLTVFRADQVPAKDEFDVSEGWSYDGPMYTGCAVGTFPVTVEVPFDSNAPKELSERFPSGTALQFVYDGERVGVFLDSE
;
A
#
# COMPACT_ATOMS: atom_id res chain seq x y z
N MET A 1 -14.20 -49.97 0.74
CA MET A 1 -13.11 -49.15 0.15
C MET A 1 -11.99 -50.10 -0.23
N SER A 2 -11.46 -49.99 -1.46
CA SER A 2 -10.63 -51.02 -2.08
C SER A 2 -9.22 -51.08 -1.47
N THR A 3 -8.97 -52.03 -0.59
CA THR A 3 -7.66 -52.28 0.05
C THR A 3 -6.56 -52.52 -0.99
N ALA A 4 -6.91 -53.12 -2.13
CA ALA A 4 -5.98 -53.40 -3.23
C ALA A 4 -5.41 -52.12 -3.87
N ALA A 5 -6.23 -51.08 -4.06
CA ALA A 5 -5.78 -49.80 -4.62
C ALA A 5 -4.84 -49.05 -3.66
N ASP A 6 -5.04 -49.24 -2.36
CA ASP A 6 -4.26 -48.60 -1.31
C ASP A 6 -2.89 -49.27 -1.15
N ASP A 7 -2.85 -50.60 -1.28
CA ASP A 7 -1.63 -51.40 -1.30
C ASP A 7 -0.80 -51.11 -2.56
N GLU A 8 -1.45 -51.00 -3.72
CA GLU A 8 -0.82 -50.60 -4.99
C GLU A 8 -0.20 -49.20 -4.89
N LEU A 9 -0.93 -48.23 -4.35
CA LEU A 9 -0.41 -46.87 -4.14
C LEU A 9 0.79 -46.85 -3.18
N ARG A 10 0.74 -47.62 -2.09
CA ARG A 10 1.85 -47.71 -1.13
C ARG A 10 3.12 -48.27 -1.80
N ALA A 11 2.96 -49.29 -2.65
CA ALA A 11 4.08 -49.88 -3.39
C ALA A 11 4.68 -48.88 -4.39
N LEU A 12 3.86 -48.16 -5.15
CA LEU A 12 4.34 -47.15 -6.10
C LEU A 12 5.02 -45.97 -5.41
N ARG A 13 4.51 -45.51 -4.26
CA ARG A 13 5.16 -44.46 -3.45
C ARG A 13 6.51 -44.90 -2.89
N ALA A 14 6.66 -46.16 -2.50
CA ALA A 14 7.95 -46.69 -2.06
C ALA A 14 8.97 -46.73 -3.20
N ARG A 15 8.54 -46.97 -4.45
CA ARG A 15 9.40 -46.91 -5.64
C ARG A 15 9.72 -45.49 -6.09
N ALA A 16 8.84 -44.52 -5.82
CA ALA A 16 9.04 -43.12 -6.18
C ALA A 16 9.85 -42.32 -5.14
N TYR A 17 9.57 -42.54 -3.86
CA TYR A 17 10.07 -41.72 -2.75
C TYR A 17 10.85 -42.52 -1.71
N GLY A 18 11.03 -43.83 -1.92
CA GLY A 18 11.78 -44.68 -1.00
C GLY A 18 13.29 -44.58 -1.18
N PRO A 19 14.06 -45.20 -0.27
CA PRO A 19 15.53 -45.16 -0.27
C PRO A 19 16.16 -45.84 -1.50
N THR A 20 15.39 -46.66 -2.22
CA THR A 20 15.80 -47.33 -3.46
C THR A 20 14.90 -46.92 -4.62
N ALA A 21 14.64 -45.63 -4.77
CA ALA A 21 13.72 -45.13 -5.79
C ALA A 21 14.20 -45.52 -7.20
N ASP A 22 13.34 -46.21 -7.95
CA ASP A 22 13.63 -46.74 -9.28
C ASP A 22 12.55 -46.38 -10.31
N ILE A 23 11.50 -45.64 -9.90
CA ILE A 23 10.30 -45.42 -10.71
C ILE A 23 10.55 -44.60 -11.97
N GLU A 24 11.64 -43.81 -12.02
CA GLU A 24 12.00 -42.98 -13.17
C GLU A 24 12.30 -43.81 -14.43
N ASN A 25 12.69 -45.07 -14.25
CA ASN A 25 12.95 -46.01 -15.35
C ASN A 25 11.67 -46.71 -15.85
N ASP A 26 10.50 -46.42 -15.26
CA ASP A 26 9.21 -47.05 -15.56
C ASP A 26 8.10 -45.99 -15.72
N PRO A 27 7.96 -45.39 -16.92
CA PRO A 27 6.98 -44.32 -17.16
C PRO A 27 5.53 -44.78 -16.99
N ALA A 28 5.24 -46.06 -17.17
CA ALA A 28 3.90 -46.61 -16.94
C ALA A 28 3.56 -46.62 -15.44
N ALA A 29 4.52 -46.98 -14.58
CA ALA A 29 4.35 -46.91 -13.13
C ALA A 29 4.17 -45.48 -12.61
N LEU A 30 4.88 -44.50 -13.18
CA LEU A 30 4.69 -43.08 -12.86
C LEU A 30 3.27 -42.59 -13.18
N HIS A 31 2.77 -42.89 -14.39
CA HIS A 31 1.41 -42.51 -14.77
C HIS A 31 0.35 -43.16 -13.87
N ARG A 32 0.56 -44.42 -13.48
CA ARG A 32 -0.33 -45.14 -12.57
C ARG A 32 -0.31 -44.55 -11.15
N LEU A 33 0.85 -44.12 -10.66
CA LEU A 33 0.99 -43.42 -9.38
C LEU A 33 0.18 -42.12 -9.38
N GLN A 34 0.36 -41.28 -10.40
CA GLN A 34 -0.36 -40.00 -10.54
C GLN A 34 -1.87 -40.20 -10.55
N GLN A 35 -2.36 -41.22 -11.27
CA GLN A 35 -3.78 -41.56 -11.31
C GLN A 35 -4.33 -41.92 -9.92
N LEU A 36 -3.63 -42.76 -9.16
CA LEU A 36 -4.05 -43.18 -7.82
C LEU A 36 -3.98 -42.05 -6.79
N GLU A 37 -3.04 -41.12 -6.94
CA GLU A 37 -2.93 -39.94 -6.08
C GLU A 37 -4.04 -38.93 -6.37
N ALA A 38 -4.37 -38.68 -7.64
CA ALA A 38 -5.47 -37.80 -8.03
C ALA A 38 -6.83 -38.32 -7.51
N MET A 39 -7.05 -39.64 -7.51
CA MET A 39 -8.27 -40.26 -6.96
C MET A 39 -8.38 -40.17 -5.43
N ARG A 40 -7.26 -39.95 -4.72
CA ARG A 40 -7.21 -39.84 -3.26
C ARG A 40 -7.08 -38.41 -2.76
N GLN A 41 -6.75 -37.46 -3.62
CA GLN A 41 -6.79 -36.06 -3.26
C GLN A 41 -8.25 -35.70 -2.92
N PRO A 42 -8.53 -35.23 -1.69
CA PRO A 42 -9.85 -34.74 -1.36
C PRO A 42 -10.14 -33.56 -2.28
N LYS A 43 -11.20 -33.67 -3.09
CA LYS A 43 -11.78 -32.51 -3.77
C LYS A 43 -12.14 -31.51 -2.67
N PRO A 44 -11.61 -30.27 -2.67
CA PRO A 44 -12.05 -29.30 -1.70
C PRO A 44 -13.55 -29.09 -1.92
N ALA A 45 -14.34 -29.51 -0.93
CA ALA A 45 -15.71 -29.07 -0.81
C ALA A 45 -15.63 -27.58 -0.49
N ALA A 46 -16.10 -26.74 -1.43
CA ALA A 46 -16.57 -25.42 -1.07
C ALA A 46 -17.67 -25.62 -0.02
N ASP A 47 -17.59 -24.89 1.09
CA ASP A 47 -18.40 -25.02 2.31
C ASP A 47 -17.83 -26.00 3.36
N ASP A 48 -16.80 -25.55 4.08
CA ASP A 48 -16.61 -25.69 5.54
C ASP A 48 -15.12 -25.57 5.90
N ALA A 49 -14.66 -24.34 6.13
CA ALA A 49 -13.39 -24.07 6.81
C ALA A 49 -13.67 -23.43 8.18
N VAL A 50 -14.25 -24.23 9.08
CA VAL A 50 -14.20 -23.98 10.53
C VAL A 50 -13.29 -25.04 11.16
N ALA A 51 -12.19 -24.54 11.74
CA ALA A 51 -11.37 -25.11 12.81
C ALA A 51 -10.86 -26.56 12.69
N ALA A 52 -9.54 -26.70 12.48
CA ALA A 52 -8.77 -27.78 13.08
C ALA A 52 -7.33 -27.33 13.36
N VAL A 53 -7.04 -27.08 14.64
CA VAL A 53 -5.69 -27.03 15.20
C VAL A 53 -5.30 -28.47 15.60
N PRO A 54 -4.05 -28.91 15.38
CA PRO A 54 -3.47 -29.90 16.25
C PRO A 54 -2.24 -29.36 16.97
N GLU A 55 -2.40 -29.32 18.28
CA GLU A 55 -1.38 -29.25 19.31
C GLU A 55 -0.51 -30.52 19.30
N VAL A 56 0.84 -30.37 19.25
CA VAL A 56 1.77 -31.33 19.86
C VAL A 56 2.98 -30.61 20.44
N VAL A 57 3.05 -30.71 21.77
CA VAL A 57 4.10 -30.35 22.72
C VAL A 57 5.40 -31.15 22.51
N ARG A 58 6.57 -30.49 22.64
CA ARG A 58 7.68 -30.84 23.57
C ARG A 58 8.94 -29.99 23.35
N GLN A 59 9.27 -29.15 24.33
CA GLN A 59 10.65 -28.69 24.58
C GLN A 59 11.40 -29.70 25.45
N PRO A 60 12.75 -29.64 25.47
CA PRO A 60 13.40 -29.38 26.77
C PRO A 60 14.51 -28.31 26.72
N GLU A 61 14.31 -27.30 27.57
CA GLU A 61 15.21 -26.54 28.47
C GLU A 61 16.58 -25.93 28.08
N PRO A 62 16.96 -24.81 28.74
CA PRO A 62 18.09 -23.95 28.39
C PRO A 62 19.36 -24.24 29.22
N VAL A 63 20.53 -24.10 28.58
CA VAL A 63 21.83 -24.14 29.27
C VAL A 63 22.26 -22.78 29.81
N LEU A 64 22.29 -22.72 31.14
CA LEU A 64 23.11 -21.92 32.07
C LEU A 64 24.09 -20.86 31.52
N SER A 65 23.81 -19.61 31.91
CA SER A 65 24.62 -18.74 32.79
C SER A 65 26.15 -18.69 32.62
N VAL A 66 26.65 -17.54 32.16
CA VAL A 66 27.91 -16.95 32.65
C VAL A 66 27.66 -15.50 33.06
N ALA A 67 27.72 -15.26 34.36
CA ALA A 67 27.88 -13.94 34.94
C ALA A 67 29.38 -13.57 34.95
N SER A 68 29.72 -12.37 34.51
CA SER A 68 30.90 -11.65 35.00
C SER A 68 30.82 -10.18 34.63
N GLY A 69 30.99 -9.29 35.60
CA GLY A 69 31.20 -7.86 35.36
C GLY A 69 30.46 -6.90 36.28
N ARG A 70 30.63 -7.05 37.60
CA ARG A 70 30.31 -6.00 38.58
C ARG A 70 31.40 -4.91 38.50
N GLY A 71 30.99 -3.67 38.25
CA GLY A 71 31.84 -2.48 38.34
C GLY A 71 31.00 -1.27 38.71
N GLU A 72 30.90 -0.98 40.01
CA GLU A 72 30.37 0.27 40.54
C GLU A 72 31.40 1.39 40.41
N ALA A 73 30.98 2.56 39.91
CA ALA A 73 31.48 3.84 40.37
C ALA A 73 30.41 4.93 40.17
N ARG A 74 29.96 5.44 41.32
CA ARG A 74 29.01 6.54 41.54
C ARG A 74 29.68 7.90 41.26
N LEU A 75 28.84 8.89 40.91
CA LEU A 75 28.93 10.37 41.08
C LEU A 75 28.49 11.05 39.77
N GLY A 76 27.47 11.90 39.64
CA GLY A 76 26.53 12.53 40.55
C GLY A 76 25.92 13.73 39.80
N ARG A 77 24.62 14.01 39.95
CA ARG A 77 24.05 15.36 39.78
C ARG A 77 22.64 15.41 40.36
N GLY A 78 22.41 16.38 41.24
CA GLY A 78 21.17 16.57 41.97
C GLY A 78 20.04 17.19 41.12
N ALA A 79 18.83 16.85 41.56
CA ALA A 79 17.56 17.58 41.74
C ALA A 79 17.38 18.99 41.12
N PRO A 80 16.13 19.52 40.94
CA PRO A 80 14.88 19.05 41.58
C PRO A 80 13.60 19.06 40.72
N GLU A 81 12.57 18.40 41.25
CA GLU A 81 11.15 18.73 41.03
C GLU A 81 10.79 20.03 41.78
N ALA A 82 9.95 20.87 41.18
CA ALA A 82 8.85 21.55 41.87
C ALA A 82 7.95 22.20 40.81
N ARG A 83 6.71 21.71 40.75
CA ARG A 83 5.58 22.36 40.09
C ARG A 83 4.98 23.35 41.06
N ASP A 84 4.91 24.61 40.65
CA ASP A 84 3.74 25.49 40.71
C ASP A 84 4.23 26.85 40.23
N ASP A 85 3.67 27.35 39.13
CA ASP A 85 3.18 28.73 39.05
C ASP A 85 2.57 29.01 37.69
N ALA A 86 1.44 29.68 37.77
CA ALA A 86 0.57 30.08 36.70
C ALA A 86 1.08 31.32 35.95
N LEU A 87 0.47 31.52 34.78
CA LEU A 87 0.20 32.78 34.08
C LEU A 87 1.03 33.16 32.84
N ASP A 88 0.21 33.44 31.83
CA ASP A 88 0.28 34.50 30.83
C ASP A 88 0.87 34.25 29.43
N VAL A 89 -0.13 34.19 28.54
CA VAL A 89 -0.14 34.26 27.09
C VAL A 89 0.34 35.64 26.64
N PHE A 90 1.26 35.64 25.68
CA PHE A 90 1.82 36.83 25.05
C PHE A 90 0.84 37.48 24.06
N ASP A 91 0.62 38.78 24.23
CA ASP A 91 0.19 39.73 23.20
C ASP A 91 1.05 41.00 23.30
N GLY A 92 1.25 41.67 22.16
CA GLY A 92 1.75 43.05 22.12
C GLY A 92 3.20 43.25 21.67
N ALA A 93 3.41 43.25 20.35
CA ALA A 93 4.55 43.92 19.73
C ALA A 93 4.33 45.45 19.73
N ALA A 94 5.23 46.20 20.35
CA ALA A 94 5.41 47.63 20.13
C ALA A 94 6.90 47.94 20.02
N THR A 95 7.31 48.37 18.83
CA THR A 95 8.65 48.88 18.53
C THR A 95 8.77 50.36 18.86
N SER A 96 9.97 50.70 19.31
CA SER A 96 10.55 52.00 19.66
C SER A 96 10.24 53.19 18.74
N ASN A 97 10.17 54.39 19.32
CA ASN A 97 11.07 55.48 18.95
C ASN A 97 11.19 56.57 20.03
N ALA A 98 12.39 57.13 20.09
CA ALA A 98 12.89 58.00 21.15
C ALA A 98 12.87 59.50 20.79
N THR A 99 13.26 60.27 21.80
CA THR A 99 13.74 61.68 21.82
C THR A 99 12.71 62.80 21.83
N GLY A 100 12.80 63.58 22.91
CA GLY A 100 11.94 64.71 23.23
C GLY A 100 12.49 66.06 22.79
N ILE A 101 11.62 67.05 22.93
CA ILE A 101 11.89 68.48 22.92
C ILE A 101 10.97 69.09 23.98
N GLY A 102 11.54 69.85 24.91
CA GLY A 102 10.77 70.60 25.90
C GLY A 102 10.18 71.88 25.31
N SER A 103 9.01 72.27 25.80
CA SER A 103 8.58 73.68 25.86
C SER A 103 7.45 73.80 26.88
N GLY A 104 7.56 74.77 27.77
CA GLY A 104 6.63 74.97 28.87
C GLY A 104 5.43 75.87 28.55
N ALA A 105 4.73 76.18 29.64
CA ALA A 105 3.69 77.18 29.86
C ALA A 105 2.23 76.78 29.56
N GLU A 106 1.42 77.03 30.59
CA GLU A 106 -0.01 76.76 30.80
C GLU A 106 -0.91 77.87 30.17
N PRO A 107 -2.26 77.87 30.32
CA PRO A 107 -3.27 77.97 29.24
C PRO A 107 -3.93 79.38 29.14
N PRO A 108 -4.97 79.59 28.28
CA PRO A 108 -6.35 79.41 28.77
C PRO A 108 -7.42 78.99 27.72
N GLU A 109 -8.45 78.29 28.24
CA GLU A 109 -9.90 78.44 28.01
C GLU A 109 -10.47 78.73 26.60
N GLN A 110 -11.20 77.76 26.02
CA GLN A 110 -12.49 78.01 25.35
C GLN A 110 -13.28 76.74 24.96
N ALA A 111 -14.52 76.69 25.45
CA ALA A 111 -15.76 76.13 24.91
C ALA A 111 -15.73 74.81 24.09
N ALA A 112 -16.38 73.79 24.65
CA ALA A 112 -16.78 72.58 23.96
C ALA A 112 -17.76 72.86 22.79
N PRO A 113 -17.67 72.10 21.69
CA PRO A 113 -18.82 71.65 20.94
C PRO A 113 -19.01 70.14 21.12
N LYS A 114 -20.24 69.76 21.48
CA LYS A 114 -20.74 68.39 21.38
C LYS A 114 -20.85 68.03 19.89
N GLU A 115 -20.00 67.16 19.39
CA GLU A 115 -20.24 66.47 18.12
C GLU A 115 -19.87 64.99 18.23
N GLU A 116 -20.86 64.17 18.56
CA GLU A 116 -21.01 62.85 17.96
C GLU A 116 -22.39 62.84 17.30
N PRO A 117 -22.49 62.48 16.01
CA PRO A 117 -22.83 61.09 15.70
C PRO A 117 -22.33 60.64 14.31
N ALA A 118 -21.02 60.51 14.10
CA ALA A 118 -20.49 59.92 12.87
C ALA A 118 -20.16 58.42 13.02
N GLU A 119 -19.94 57.93 14.25
CA GLU A 119 -19.50 56.55 14.50
C GLU A 119 -20.59 55.49 14.29
N ARG A 120 -21.88 55.85 14.40
CA ARG A 120 -22.97 54.87 14.34
C ARG A 120 -23.24 54.28 12.96
N LEU A 121 -22.89 54.99 11.88
CA LEU A 121 -23.04 54.50 10.51
C LEU A 121 -21.88 53.57 10.10
N ALA A 122 -20.66 53.87 10.55
CA ALA A 122 -19.50 52.98 10.36
C ALA A 122 -19.68 51.63 11.08
N ALA A 123 -20.28 51.64 12.27
CA ALA A 123 -20.61 50.43 13.03
C ALA A 123 -21.66 49.55 12.32
N TRP A 124 -22.65 50.12 11.63
CA TRP A 124 -23.70 49.34 10.95
C TRP A 124 -23.19 48.62 9.70
N PHE A 125 -22.32 49.27 8.91
CA PHE A 125 -21.67 48.62 7.77
C PHE A 125 -20.65 47.56 8.21
N SER A 126 -19.96 47.77 9.33
CA SER A 126 -19.04 46.80 9.94
C SER A 126 -19.72 45.46 10.29
N VAL A 127 -20.89 45.47 10.94
CA VAL A 127 -21.56 44.22 11.34
C VAL A 127 -22.02 43.40 10.14
N ARG A 128 -22.49 44.06 9.07
CA ARG A 128 -23.01 43.39 7.89
C ARG A 128 -21.90 42.78 7.03
N THR A 129 -20.78 43.49 6.86
CA THR A 129 -19.59 42.95 6.18
C THR A 129 -18.93 41.84 7.00
N THR A 130 -18.90 41.96 8.34
CA THR A 130 -18.35 40.92 9.22
C THR A 130 -19.17 39.63 9.14
N ARG A 131 -20.50 39.71 9.03
CA ARG A 131 -21.36 38.53 8.81
C ARG A 131 -21.12 37.88 7.44
N ILE A 132 -20.95 38.67 6.38
CA ILE A 132 -20.65 38.15 5.05
C ILE A 132 -19.28 37.46 5.05
N LEU A 133 -18.27 38.08 5.67
CA LEU A 133 -16.93 37.47 5.82
C LEU A 133 -16.99 36.15 6.60
N TRP A 134 -17.80 36.08 7.65
CA TRP A 134 -18.03 34.83 8.40
C TRP A 134 -18.66 33.73 7.54
N VAL A 135 -19.68 34.06 6.75
CA VAL A 135 -20.32 33.09 5.85
C VAL A 135 -19.34 32.63 4.77
N VAL A 136 -18.58 33.55 4.17
CA VAL A 136 -17.55 33.22 3.17
C VAL A 136 -16.47 32.31 3.78
N ALA A 137 -16.01 32.59 5.00
CA ALA A 137 -15.03 31.75 5.68
C ALA A 137 -15.57 30.34 5.96
N ILE A 138 -16.83 30.20 6.39
CA ILE A 138 -17.47 28.89 6.59
C ILE A 138 -17.58 28.12 5.27
N VAL A 139 -18.01 28.78 4.20
CA VAL A 139 -18.13 28.15 2.88
C VAL A 139 -16.76 27.73 2.34
N ALA A 140 -15.74 28.59 2.50
CA ALA A 140 -14.37 28.27 2.12
C ALA A 140 -13.83 27.08 2.93
N ALA A 141 -14.04 27.05 4.24
CA ALA A 141 -13.65 25.95 5.10
C ALA A 141 -14.34 24.64 4.68
N ALA A 142 -15.66 24.66 4.44
CA ALA A 142 -16.40 23.49 3.99
C ALA A 142 -15.91 22.98 2.63
N ALA A 143 -15.62 23.88 1.69
CA ALA A 143 -15.07 23.52 0.38
C ALA A 143 -13.68 22.89 0.49
N VAL A 144 -12.80 23.45 1.33
CA VAL A 144 -11.46 22.90 1.59
C VAL A 144 -11.57 21.52 2.25
N SER A 145 -12.43 21.36 3.26
CA SER A 145 -12.67 20.06 3.90
C SER A 145 -13.18 19.02 2.91
N ALA A 146 -14.16 19.37 2.07
CA ALA A 146 -14.68 18.46 1.04
C ALA A 146 -13.61 18.06 0.02
N ALA A 147 -12.77 19.01 -0.41
CA ALA A 147 -11.65 18.73 -1.31
C ALA A 147 -10.62 17.77 -0.69
N ILE A 148 -10.27 17.98 0.59
CA ILE A 148 -9.36 17.09 1.34
C ILE A 148 -9.97 15.70 1.48
N THR A 149 -11.24 15.59 1.91
CA THR A 149 -11.91 14.30 2.05
C THR A 149 -11.99 13.58 0.70
N PHE A 150 -12.33 14.27 -0.38
CA PHE A 150 -12.38 13.68 -1.72
C PHE A 150 -11.00 13.18 -2.19
N ALA A 151 -9.94 13.95 -1.94
CA ALA A 151 -8.57 13.54 -2.25
C ALA A 151 -8.15 12.29 -1.45
N LEU A 152 -8.49 12.23 -0.16
CA LEU A 152 -8.19 11.07 0.69
C LEU A 152 -8.98 9.82 0.30
N VAL A 153 -10.24 9.95 -0.09
CA VAL A 153 -11.06 8.80 -0.53
C VAL A 153 -10.54 8.24 -1.85
N LYS A 154 -10.07 9.11 -2.76
CA LYS A 154 -9.49 8.70 -4.05
C LYS A 154 -8.19 7.91 -3.92
N ILE A 155 -7.41 8.15 -2.86
CA ILE A 155 -6.21 7.39 -2.55
C ILE A 155 -6.53 6.54 -1.33
N SER A 156 -7.33 5.51 -1.52
CA SER A 156 -7.59 4.54 -0.45
C SER A 156 -6.26 3.82 -0.12
N PRO A 157 -5.76 3.94 1.13
CA PRO A 157 -4.45 3.41 1.45
C PRO A 157 -4.44 1.88 1.34
N VAL A 158 -3.53 1.35 0.54
CA VAL A 158 -3.22 -0.09 0.52
C VAL A 158 -2.02 -0.30 1.44
N ALA A 159 -2.10 -1.28 2.34
CA ALA A 159 -1.02 -1.52 3.30
C ALA A 159 0.26 -1.98 2.59
N THR A 160 1.40 -1.36 2.93
CA THR A 160 2.74 -1.75 2.43
C THR A 160 3.74 -1.85 3.56
N SER A 161 4.81 -2.62 3.33
CA SER A 161 5.91 -2.77 4.30
C SER A 161 7.09 -1.82 4.05
N SER A 162 7.15 -1.16 2.89
CA SER A 162 8.33 -0.45 2.39
C SER A 162 8.44 1.01 2.86
N GLY A 163 7.32 1.61 3.31
CA GLY A 163 7.27 3.02 3.73
C GLY A 163 7.31 4.03 2.57
N ALA A 164 7.33 3.57 1.32
CA ALA A 164 7.26 4.41 0.13
C ALA A 164 5.89 5.11 0.03
N PRO A 165 5.82 6.35 -0.51
CA PRO A 165 4.56 7.07 -0.68
C PRO A 165 3.67 6.41 -1.73
N GLN A 166 2.39 6.25 -1.40
CA GLN A 166 1.38 5.84 -2.39
C GLN A 166 1.07 7.01 -3.32
N ILE A 167 1.20 6.78 -4.63
CA ILE A 167 0.98 7.79 -5.67
C ILE A 167 -0.32 7.58 -6.43
N ALA A 168 -0.89 6.37 -6.42
CA ALA A 168 -2.16 6.06 -7.06
C ALA A 168 -2.87 4.85 -6.42
N THR A 169 -4.17 4.75 -6.69
CA THR A 169 -4.97 3.52 -6.50
C THR A 169 -5.66 3.23 -7.82
N LEU A 170 -5.46 2.04 -8.38
CA LEU A 170 -6.03 1.61 -9.64
C LEU A 170 -7.27 0.76 -9.37
N GLU A 171 -8.32 1.00 -10.15
CA GLU A 171 -9.52 0.18 -10.21
C GLU A 171 -9.50 -0.62 -11.53
N SER A 172 -10.21 -1.75 -11.58
CA SER A 172 -10.28 -2.63 -12.76
C SER A 172 -11.19 -2.04 -13.85
N THR A 173 -10.99 -0.78 -14.20
CA THR A 173 -11.76 -0.06 -15.24
C THR A 173 -10.98 0.09 -16.55
N SER A 174 -9.89 -0.66 -16.71
CA SER A 174 -9.05 -0.54 -17.91
C SER A 174 -9.85 -0.91 -19.16
N THR A 175 -9.66 -0.13 -20.22
CA THR A 175 -10.22 -0.46 -21.55
C THR A 175 -9.31 -1.42 -22.32
N LEU A 176 -8.14 -1.76 -21.78
CA LEU A 176 -7.21 -2.68 -22.41
C LEU A 176 -7.75 -4.10 -22.31
N GLU A 177 -8.08 -4.70 -23.47
CA GLU A 177 -8.53 -6.09 -23.52
C GLU A 177 -7.33 -7.03 -23.65
N ILE A 178 -7.07 -7.81 -22.60
CA ILE A 178 -6.04 -8.83 -22.62
C ILE A 178 -6.64 -10.16 -23.10
N PRO A 179 -6.07 -10.84 -24.10
CA PRO A 179 -6.60 -12.10 -24.60
C PRO A 179 -6.50 -13.22 -23.55
N ALA A 180 -7.55 -14.03 -23.39
CA ALA A 180 -7.52 -15.16 -22.47
C ALA A 180 -6.46 -16.20 -22.90
N GLY A 181 -5.65 -16.67 -21.96
CA GLY A 181 -4.52 -17.56 -22.19
C GLY A 181 -3.21 -16.84 -22.49
N TRP A 182 -3.23 -15.54 -22.79
CA TRP A 182 -2.01 -14.75 -22.91
C TRP A 182 -1.51 -14.36 -21.53
N MET A 183 -0.24 -14.66 -21.22
CA MET A 183 0.40 -14.29 -19.95
C MET A 183 -0.32 -14.78 -18.67
N GLY A 184 -1.06 -15.89 -18.76
CA GLY A 184 -1.84 -16.41 -17.62
C GLY A 184 -3.13 -15.64 -17.35
N ALA A 185 -3.51 -14.69 -18.21
CA ALA A 185 -4.78 -14.00 -18.14
C ALA A 185 -5.94 -14.97 -18.37
N GLY A 186 -6.93 -14.96 -17.48
CA GLY A 186 -8.18 -15.66 -17.62
C GLY A 186 -9.24 -14.80 -18.33
N PRO A 187 -10.39 -15.40 -18.71
CA PRO A 187 -11.48 -14.69 -19.37
C PRO A 187 -12.17 -13.65 -18.47
N SER A 188 -11.95 -13.70 -17.16
CA SER A 188 -12.52 -12.80 -16.15
C SER A 188 -11.45 -12.13 -15.29
N SER A 189 -10.21 -12.08 -15.76
CA SER A 189 -9.11 -11.43 -15.04
C SER A 189 -9.36 -9.93 -14.93
N ALA A 190 -9.15 -9.38 -13.74
CA ALA A 190 -9.08 -7.93 -13.57
C ALA A 190 -7.88 -7.37 -14.35
N VAL A 191 -8.09 -6.24 -15.05
CA VAL A 191 -7.07 -5.57 -15.85
C VAL A 191 -6.94 -4.12 -15.39
N PHE A 192 -5.71 -3.70 -15.19
CA PHE A 192 -5.34 -2.35 -14.76
C PHE A 192 -4.29 -1.78 -15.71
N ASP A 193 -4.37 -0.48 -15.99
CA ASP A 193 -3.36 0.24 -16.75
C ASP A 193 -2.68 1.31 -15.87
N PHE A 194 -1.38 1.51 -16.11
CA PHE A 194 -0.61 2.54 -15.43
C PHE A 194 0.56 3.02 -16.29
N TYR A 195 0.41 4.18 -16.93
CA TYR A 195 1.47 4.85 -17.72
C TYR A 195 2.26 3.89 -18.64
N GLY A 196 1.56 3.15 -19.49
CA GLY A 196 2.16 2.21 -20.45
C GLY A 196 2.48 0.82 -19.87
N LEU A 197 2.26 0.60 -18.57
CA LEU A 197 2.22 -0.73 -17.97
C LEU A 197 0.78 -1.26 -17.96
N ALA A 198 0.65 -2.56 -18.14
CA ALA A 198 -0.57 -3.31 -17.97
C ALA A 198 -0.37 -4.33 -16.85
N LEU A 199 -1.34 -4.41 -15.95
CA LEU A 199 -1.36 -5.35 -14.84
C LEU A 199 -2.58 -6.24 -15.00
N VAL A 200 -2.38 -7.55 -14.88
CA VAL A 200 -3.45 -8.53 -15.01
C VAL A 200 -3.46 -9.48 -13.84
N GLU A 201 -4.65 -9.76 -13.32
CA GLU A 201 -4.85 -10.84 -12.36
C GLU A 201 -4.72 -12.19 -13.08
N SER A 202 -3.95 -13.12 -12.54
CA SER A 202 -3.83 -14.48 -13.08
C SER A 202 -4.06 -15.54 -12.01
N ALA A 203 -4.72 -16.63 -12.41
CA ALA A 203 -4.91 -17.80 -11.56
C ALA A 203 -3.67 -18.71 -11.69
N GLY A 204 -2.80 -18.69 -10.69
CA GLY A 204 -1.63 -19.59 -10.59
C GLY A 204 -0.31 -19.08 -11.17
N GLY A 205 -0.26 -17.81 -11.60
CA GLY A 205 0.94 -17.18 -12.14
C GLY A 205 1.37 -17.74 -13.50
N TYR A 206 2.12 -16.95 -14.27
CA TYR A 206 2.53 -17.34 -15.62
C TYR A 206 3.61 -18.44 -15.63
N TYR A 207 4.50 -18.44 -14.63
CA TYR A 207 5.59 -19.42 -14.55
C TYR A 207 5.16 -20.65 -13.74
N ASN A 208 5.36 -21.83 -14.31
CA ASN A 208 5.10 -23.13 -13.68
C ASN A 208 5.92 -23.26 -12.38
N GLY A 209 5.32 -22.90 -11.25
CA GLY A 209 6.00 -22.77 -9.96
C GLY A 209 5.51 -21.61 -9.08
N SER A 210 4.77 -20.66 -9.65
CA SER A 210 4.06 -19.65 -8.87
C SER A 210 2.98 -20.32 -8.01
N VAL A 211 3.18 -20.34 -6.69
CA VAL A 211 2.21 -20.87 -5.73
C VAL A 211 1.36 -19.73 -5.18
N GLY A 212 0.05 -19.82 -5.35
CA GLY A 212 -0.93 -18.82 -4.91
C GLY A 212 -2.20 -18.87 -5.77
N SER A 213 -3.37 -18.57 -5.19
CA SER A 213 -4.63 -18.55 -5.95
C SER A 213 -4.86 -17.25 -6.71
N ASN A 214 -4.17 -16.17 -6.31
CA ASN A 214 -4.32 -14.83 -6.88
C ASN A 214 -2.92 -14.28 -7.14
N CYS A 215 -2.57 -14.12 -8.42
CA CYS A 215 -1.32 -13.52 -8.85
C CYS A 215 -1.60 -12.24 -9.62
N LEU A 216 -0.67 -11.30 -9.58
CA LEU A 216 -0.66 -10.11 -10.42
C LEU A 216 0.58 -10.16 -11.29
N THR A 217 0.39 -10.01 -12.59
CA THR A 217 1.47 -9.97 -13.57
C THR A 217 1.48 -8.60 -14.23
N VAL A 218 2.67 -8.01 -14.32
CA VAL A 218 2.92 -6.66 -14.87
C VAL A 218 3.84 -6.77 -16.07
N PHE A 219 3.42 -6.17 -17.17
CA PHE A 219 4.14 -6.13 -18.45
C PHE A 219 3.86 -4.80 -19.17
N ARG A 220 4.54 -4.58 -20.29
CA ARG A 220 4.29 -3.41 -21.13
C ARG A 220 3.00 -3.57 -21.93
N ALA A 221 2.17 -2.53 -21.92
CA ALA A 221 0.87 -2.53 -22.60
C ALA A 221 1.01 -2.52 -24.13
N ASP A 222 2.11 -2.02 -24.68
CA ASP A 222 2.37 -1.92 -26.12
C ASP A 222 2.67 -3.28 -26.79
N GLN A 223 2.95 -4.32 -26.00
CA GLN A 223 3.21 -5.68 -26.48
C GLN A 223 2.05 -6.64 -26.29
N VAL A 224 0.91 -6.14 -25.80
CA VAL A 224 -0.31 -6.95 -25.68
C VAL A 224 -0.86 -7.20 -27.09
N PRO A 225 -0.99 -8.46 -27.53
CA PRO A 225 -1.55 -8.76 -28.85
C PRO A 225 -3.03 -8.40 -28.89
N ALA A 226 -3.50 -8.01 -30.07
CA ALA A 226 -4.93 -7.80 -30.28
C ALA A 226 -5.70 -9.11 -30.06
N LYS A 227 -6.86 -9.03 -29.42
CA LYS A 227 -7.66 -10.19 -29.00
C LYS A 227 -8.13 -11.06 -30.15
N ASP A 228 -8.34 -10.49 -31.31
CA ASP A 228 -8.72 -11.17 -32.55
C ASP A 228 -7.53 -11.79 -33.30
N GLU A 229 -6.31 -11.31 -33.04
CA GLU A 229 -5.07 -11.84 -33.63
C GLU A 229 -4.38 -12.89 -32.74
N PHE A 230 -4.77 -13.00 -31.48
CA PHE A 230 -4.16 -13.94 -30.54
C PHE A 230 -4.73 -15.36 -30.70
N ASP A 231 -3.87 -16.29 -31.10
CA ASP A 231 -4.12 -17.74 -31.06
C ASP A 231 -3.17 -18.40 -30.06
N VAL A 232 -3.72 -19.07 -29.03
CA VAL A 232 -2.94 -19.80 -28.02
C VAL A 232 -2.08 -20.91 -28.62
N SER A 233 -2.47 -21.44 -29.79
CA SER A 233 -1.72 -22.48 -30.51
C SER A 233 -0.57 -21.92 -31.34
N GLU A 234 -0.61 -20.63 -31.69
CA GLU A 234 0.50 -19.94 -32.32
C GLU A 234 1.40 -19.35 -31.22
N GLY A 235 2.69 -19.67 -31.27
CA GLY A 235 3.64 -19.15 -30.29
C GLY A 235 3.75 -17.63 -30.40
N TRP A 236 3.71 -16.92 -29.27
CA TRP A 236 3.92 -15.48 -29.21
C TRP A 236 5.31 -15.14 -28.66
N SER A 237 5.82 -13.96 -29.01
CA SER A 237 7.07 -13.42 -28.48
C SER A 237 6.80 -12.15 -27.70
N TYR A 238 7.46 -12.02 -26.56
CA TYR A 238 7.51 -10.79 -25.77
C TYR A 238 8.96 -10.40 -25.52
N ASP A 239 9.21 -9.11 -25.54
CA ASP A 239 10.53 -8.52 -25.32
C ASP A 239 10.57 -7.83 -23.96
N GLY A 240 11.65 -8.08 -23.22
CA GLY A 240 11.89 -7.50 -21.90
C GLY A 240 11.34 -8.34 -20.73
N PRO A 241 11.48 -7.82 -19.51
CA PRO A 241 11.05 -8.49 -18.29
C PRO A 241 9.54 -8.40 -18.11
N MET A 242 9.03 -9.38 -17.38
CA MET A 242 7.67 -9.40 -16.84
C MET A 242 7.79 -9.66 -15.36
N TYR A 243 7.03 -8.91 -14.57
CA TYR A 243 7.11 -8.96 -13.12
C TYR A 243 5.85 -9.63 -12.61
N THR A 244 6.00 -10.64 -11.76
CA THR A 244 4.85 -11.38 -11.23
C THR A 244 5.01 -11.57 -9.74
N GLY A 245 3.90 -11.43 -9.02
CA GLY A 245 3.81 -11.68 -7.59
C GLY A 245 2.50 -12.41 -7.30
N CYS A 246 2.50 -13.27 -6.29
CA CYS A 246 1.32 -14.03 -5.90
C CYS A 246 1.09 -13.88 -4.39
N ALA A 247 -0.18 -13.87 -4.00
CA ALA A 247 -0.56 -13.86 -2.60
C ALA A 247 -0.30 -15.24 -1.98
N VAL A 248 0.23 -15.25 -0.76
CA VAL A 248 0.46 -16.46 0.02
C VAL A 248 0.03 -16.23 1.46
N GLY A 249 -1.01 -16.95 1.90
CA GLY A 249 -1.57 -16.78 3.24
C GLY A 249 -2.11 -15.36 3.46
N THR A 250 -1.60 -14.66 4.46
CA THR A 250 -1.99 -13.27 4.78
C THR A 250 -1.18 -12.22 4.02
N PHE A 251 -0.17 -12.63 3.25
CA PHE A 251 0.66 -11.71 2.49
C PHE A 251 -0.04 -11.37 1.17
N PRO A 252 -0.34 -10.09 0.91
CA PRO A 252 -0.99 -9.67 -0.32
C PRO A 252 -0.07 -9.89 -1.51
N VAL A 253 -0.62 -9.77 -2.72
CA VAL A 253 0.19 -9.74 -3.93
C VAL A 253 0.99 -8.44 -3.95
N THR A 254 2.31 -8.57 -4.07
CA THR A 254 3.21 -7.43 -4.26
C THR A 254 4.10 -7.67 -5.47
N VAL A 255 4.22 -6.68 -6.35
CA VAL A 255 5.08 -6.71 -7.53
C VAL A 255 5.94 -5.46 -7.58
N GLU A 256 7.24 -5.63 -7.76
CA GLU A 256 8.19 -4.53 -7.84
C GLU A 256 8.73 -4.42 -9.27
N VAL A 257 8.69 -3.20 -9.82
CA VAL A 257 9.07 -2.89 -11.19
C VAL A 257 10.15 -1.79 -11.16
N PRO A 258 11.40 -2.08 -11.53
CA PRO A 258 12.45 -1.07 -11.59
C PRO A 258 12.23 -0.11 -12.76
N PHE A 259 12.71 1.13 -12.61
CA PHE A 259 12.87 2.07 -13.71
C PHE A 259 14.18 1.75 -14.44
N ASP A 260 14.12 0.89 -15.45
CA ASP A 260 15.26 0.52 -16.30
C ASP A 260 15.00 0.83 -17.78
N SER A 261 15.84 0.31 -18.69
CA SER A 261 15.68 0.52 -20.14
C SER A 261 14.40 -0.10 -20.73
N ASN A 262 13.72 -0.97 -19.99
CA ASN A 262 12.45 -1.59 -20.40
C ASN A 262 11.24 -0.82 -19.86
N ALA A 263 11.43 0.16 -18.97
CA ALA A 263 10.34 0.98 -18.47
C ALA A 263 9.68 1.77 -19.62
N PRO A 264 8.33 1.78 -19.72
CA PRO A 264 7.64 2.56 -20.74
C PRO A 264 8.03 4.04 -20.72
N LYS A 265 8.14 4.65 -21.90
CA LYS A 265 8.56 6.05 -22.04
C LYS A 265 7.65 7.00 -21.25
N GLU A 266 6.35 6.75 -21.27
CA GLU A 266 5.33 7.50 -20.56
C GLU A 266 5.58 7.49 -19.04
N LEU A 267 5.99 6.36 -18.49
CA LEU A 267 6.30 6.20 -17.08
C LEU A 267 7.56 6.99 -16.70
N SER A 268 8.65 6.81 -17.47
CA SER A 268 9.93 7.47 -17.23
C SER A 268 9.87 8.99 -17.41
N GLU A 269 9.05 9.49 -18.34
CA GLU A 269 8.81 10.92 -18.52
C GLU A 269 7.98 11.51 -17.37
N ARG A 270 7.02 10.75 -16.84
CA ARG A 270 6.15 11.19 -15.75
C ARG A 270 6.85 11.24 -14.40
N PHE A 271 7.78 10.31 -14.16
CA PHE A 271 8.54 10.15 -12.93
C PHE A 271 10.06 10.10 -13.20
N PRO A 272 10.70 11.23 -13.57
CA PRO A 272 12.11 11.23 -13.98
C PRO A 272 13.11 10.83 -12.88
N SER A 273 12.72 10.96 -11.61
CA SER A 273 13.51 10.57 -10.44
C SER A 273 13.04 9.25 -9.80
N GLY A 274 12.15 8.51 -10.47
CA GLY A 274 11.67 7.20 -9.99
C GLY A 274 12.76 6.14 -10.11
N THR A 275 12.95 5.36 -9.06
CA THR A 275 13.89 4.22 -9.04
C THR A 275 13.15 2.89 -9.19
N ALA A 276 12.01 2.74 -8.52
CA ALA A 276 11.14 1.58 -8.61
C ALA A 276 9.68 1.95 -8.35
N LEU A 277 8.78 1.16 -8.94
CA LEU A 277 7.39 1.08 -8.53
C LEU A 277 7.16 -0.19 -7.73
N GLN A 278 6.29 -0.10 -6.73
CA GLN A 278 5.71 -1.26 -6.07
C GLN A 278 4.20 -1.22 -6.27
N PHE A 279 3.65 -2.34 -6.73
CA PHE A 279 2.23 -2.57 -6.91
C PHE A 279 1.75 -3.55 -5.86
N VAL A 280 0.74 -3.18 -5.08
CA VAL A 280 0.13 -4.06 -4.07
C VAL A 280 -1.33 -4.26 -4.41
N TYR A 281 -1.73 -5.50 -4.65
CA TYR A 281 -3.10 -5.85 -5.00
C TYR A 281 -3.83 -6.45 -3.80
N ASP A 282 -4.97 -5.83 -3.46
CA ASP A 282 -5.80 -6.18 -2.30
C ASP A 282 -6.93 -7.19 -2.63
N GLY A 283 -7.03 -7.61 -3.89
CA GLY A 283 -8.10 -8.47 -4.41
C GLY A 283 -9.15 -7.71 -5.22
N GLU A 284 -9.16 -6.38 -5.18
CA GLU A 284 -10.09 -5.55 -5.96
C GLU A 284 -9.36 -4.39 -6.66
N ARG A 285 -8.38 -3.81 -5.99
CA ARG A 285 -7.67 -2.60 -6.40
C ARG A 285 -6.17 -2.79 -6.26
N VAL A 286 -5.42 -1.99 -7.01
CA VAL A 286 -3.96 -1.96 -6.94
C VAL A 286 -3.49 -0.64 -6.36
N GLY A 287 -2.80 -0.68 -5.22
CA GLY A 287 -2.04 0.46 -4.71
C GLY A 287 -0.72 0.59 -5.45
N VAL A 288 -0.38 1.80 -5.90
CA VAL A 288 0.89 2.10 -6.59
C VAL A 288 1.76 2.96 -5.69
N PHE A 289 2.97 2.49 -5.42
CA PHE A 289 3.95 3.14 -4.56
C PHE A 289 5.19 3.46 -5.39
N LEU A 290 5.76 4.65 -5.16
CA LEU A 290 6.93 5.12 -5.89
C LEU A 290 8.11 5.21 -4.93
N ASP A 291 9.19 4.54 -5.28
CA ASP A 291 10.51 4.80 -4.71
C ASP A 291 11.23 5.85 -5.57
N SER A 292 11.85 6.83 -4.92
CA SER A 292 12.55 7.95 -5.56
C SER A 292 13.67 8.45 -4.67
N GLU A 293 14.83 8.74 -5.25
CA GLU A 293 16.00 9.35 -4.57
C GLU A 293 15.92 10.89 -4.47
#